data_AF-A0A059ZZV1-F1
#
_entry.id   AF-A0A059ZZV1-F1
#
_cell.length_a   1.000
_cell.length_b   1.000
_cell.length_c   1.000
_cell.angle_alpha   90.00
_cell.angle_beta   90.00
_cell.angle_gamma   90.00
#
_symmetry.space_group_name_H-M   'P 1'
#
loop_
_entity.id
_entity.type
_entity.pdbx_description
1 polymer ?
#
loop_
_entity_poly.entity_id
_entity_poly.type
_entity_poly.pdbx_seq_one_letter_code
_entity_poly.pdbx_strand_id
1 'polypeptide(L)' 'MFIYPLSFSGMTIAWIMVGTLLGMVAGAVSGMVIGGKALGDYKLAAMMGSMYSTMPVLPGIVIGVIVLAIC' A
#
# COMPACT_ATOMS: atom_id res chain seq x y z
N MET A 1 26.33 11.93 -18.80
CA MET A 1 25.23 12.93 -18.83
C MET A 1 24.05 12.34 -18.06
N PHE A 2 23.96 12.67 -16.77
CA PHE A 2 23.30 11.89 -15.70
C PHE A 2 22.21 12.75 -15.04
N ILE A 3 21.21 13.22 -15.82
CA ILE A 3 20.26 14.26 -15.37
C ILE A 3 18.78 13.83 -15.50
N TYR A 4 18.46 12.68 -16.13
CA TYR A 4 17.06 12.25 -16.32
C TYR A 4 16.38 11.41 -15.21
N PRO A 5 17.00 10.93 -14.10
CA PRO A 5 16.23 10.10 -13.16
C PRO A 5 15.29 10.88 -12.23
N LEU A 6 15.44 12.21 -12.11
CA LEU A 6 14.69 13.02 -11.13
C LEU A 6 13.21 13.27 -11.51
N SER A 7 12.89 13.40 -12.79
CA SER A 7 11.49 13.62 -13.24
C SER A 7 10.64 12.34 -13.14
N PHE A 8 11.25 11.18 -13.35
CA PHE A 8 10.59 9.89 -13.17
C PHE A 8 10.31 9.63 -11.69
N SER A 9 11.29 9.88 -10.82
CA SER A 9 11.20 9.66 -9.37
C SER A 9 10.05 10.41 -8.71
N GLY A 10 9.83 11.69 -9.07
CA GLY A 10 8.73 12.48 -8.51
C GLY A 10 7.34 11.92 -8.85
N MET A 11 7.16 11.44 -10.08
CA MET A 11 5.89 10.82 -10.51
C MET A 11 5.68 9.44 -9.89
N THR A 12 6.74 8.64 -9.73
CA THR A 12 6.66 7.34 -9.06
C THR A 12 6.28 7.49 -7.58
N ILE A 13 6.89 8.45 -6.87
CA ILE A 13 6.55 8.71 -5.46
C ILE A 13 5.11 9.21 -5.33
N ALA A 14 4.66 10.10 -6.23
CA ALA A 14 3.27 10.55 -6.25
C ALA A 14 2.29 9.39 -6.49
N TRP A 15 2.61 8.47 -7.41
CA TRP A 15 1.78 7.30 -7.69
C TRP A 15 1.73 6.32 -6.53
N ILE A 16 2.86 6.09 -5.87
CA ILE A 16 2.94 5.26 -4.65
C ILE A 16 2.11 5.89 -3.53
N MET A 17 2.19 7.21 -3.34
CA MET A 17 1.37 7.93 -2.34
C MET A 17 -0.13 7.78 -2.63
N VAL A 18 -0.56 7.98 -3.87
CA VAL A 18 -1.97 7.81 -4.26
C VAL A 18 -2.43 6.36 -4.09
N GLY A 19 -1.63 5.39 -4.51
CA GLY A 19 -1.92 3.97 -4.32
C GLY A 19 -1.97 3.56 -2.84
N THR A 20 -1.11 4.14 -2.01
CA THR A 20 -1.09 3.92 -0.56
C THR A 20 -2.36 4.46 0.08
N LEU A 21 -2.78 5.68 -0.27
CA LEU A 21 -4.01 6.28 0.25
C LEU A 21 -5.26 5.49 -0.18
N LEU A 22 -5.34 5.07 -1.45
CA LEU A 22 -6.42 4.22 -1.94
C LEU A 22 -6.43 2.85 -1.24
N GLY A 23 -5.25 2.26 -1.04
CA GLY A 23 -5.08 1.02 -0.29
C GLY A 23 -5.52 1.16 1.16
N MET A 24 -5.17 2.24 1.85
CA MET A 24 -5.62 2.49 3.22
C MET A 24 -7.14 2.53 3.33
N VAL A 25 -7.83 3.17 2.39
CA VAL A 25 -9.30 3.24 2.38
C VAL A 25 -9.90 1.87 2.09
N ALA A 26 -9.40 1.17 1.05
CA ALA A 26 -9.87 -0.18 0.71
C ALA A 26 -9.62 -1.18 1.86
N GLY A 27 -8.47 -1.08 2.51
CA GLY A 27 -8.08 -1.83 3.70
C GLY A 27 -8.97 -1.55 4.90
N ALA A 28 -9.25 -0.28 5.18
CA ALA A 28 -10.13 0.10 6.28
C ALA A 28 -11.55 -0.44 6.07
N VAL A 29 -12.09 -0.34 4.84
CA VAL A 29 -13.43 -0.83 4.51
C VAL A 29 -13.50 -2.36 4.62
N SER A 30 -12.54 -3.08 4.02
CA SER A 30 -12.49 -4.54 4.12
C SER A 30 -12.25 -5.02 5.56
N GLY A 31 -11.40 -4.34 6.32
CA GLY A 31 -11.17 -4.61 7.75
C GLY A 31 -12.43 -4.44 8.60
N MET A 32 -13.22 -3.39 8.37
CA MET A 32 -14.51 -3.20 9.04
C MET A 32 -15.53 -4.28 8.66
N VAL A 33 -15.62 -4.66 7.38
CA VAL A 33 -16.59 -5.66 6.90
C VAL A 33 -16.28 -7.05 7.45
N ILE A 34 -15.01 -7.46 7.45
CA ILE A 34 -14.58 -8.81 7.82
C ILE A 34 -14.39 -8.92 9.34
N GLY A 35 -13.73 -7.94 9.95
CA GLY A 35 -13.31 -7.97 11.36
C GLY A 35 -14.17 -7.15 12.31
N GLY A 36 -15.05 -6.28 11.82
CA GLY A 36 -15.77 -5.30 12.65
C GLY A 36 -16.62 -5.92 13.76
N LYS A 37 -17.31 -7.03 13.49
CA LYS A 37 -18.09 -7.75 14.50
C LYS A 37 -17.22 -8.59 15.45
N ALA A 38 -16.08 -9.09 14.97
CA ALA A 38 -15.19 -9.95 15.76
C ALA A 38 -14.30 -9.15 16.71
N LEU A 39 -13.91 -7.92 16.33
CA LEU A 39 -13.11 -7.01 17.16
C LEU A 39 -13.97 -6.19 18.14
N GLY A 40 -15.30 -6.27 18.06
CA GLY A 40 -16.23 -5.52 18.92
C GLY A 40 -16.33 -4.03 18.62
N ASP A 41 -15.30 -3.43 18.02
CA ASP A 41 -15.22 -2.00 17.70
C ASP A 41 -14.79 -1.77 16.24
N TYR A 42 -15.68 -1.16 15.45
CA TYR A 42 -15.43 -0.87 14.02
C TYR A 42 -14.22 0.04 13.81
N LYS A 43 -13.88 0.89 14.79
CA LYS A 43 -12.72 1.77 14.75
C LYS A 43 -11.39 1.00 14.82
N LEU A 44 -11.32 -0.04 15.66
CA LEU A 44 -10.14 -0.90 15.75
C LEU A 44 -9.97 -1.73 14.48
N ALA A 45 -11.08 -2.24 13.94
CA ALA A 45 -11.09 -2.98 12.68
C ALA A 45 -10.66 -2.13 11.47
N ALA A 46 -11.06 -0.85 11.42
CA ALA A 46 -10.61 0.10 10.40
C ALA A 46 -9.11 0.43 10.49
N MET A 47 -8.60 0.63 11.71
CA MET A 47 -7.16 0.86 11.94
C MET A 47 -6.34 -0.36 11.53
N MET A 48 -6.77 -1.56 11.91
CA MET A 48 -6.09 -2.80 11.50
C MET A 48 -6.15 -3.00 10.00
N GLY A 49 -7.31 -2.84 9.38
CA GLY A 49 -7.48 -2.99 7.93
C GLY A 49 -6.62 -2.02 7.12
N SER A 50 -6.54 -0.74 7.52
CA SER A 50 -5.70 0.25 6.83
C SER A 50 -4.20 -0.03 6.98
N MET A 51 -3.74 -0.48 8.16
CA MET A 51 -2.34 -0.89 8.37
C MET A 51 -1.98 -2.13 7.54
N TYR A 52 -2.82 -3.17 7.56
CA TYR A 52 -2.53 -4.41 6.84
C TYR A 52 -2.66 -4.26 5.32
N SER A 53 -3.41 -3.29 4.81
CA SER A 53 -3.46 -3.03 3.38
C SER A 53 -2.23 -2.32 2.83
N THR A 54 -1.47 -1.62 3.66
CA THR A 54 -0.23 -0.93 3.25
C THR A 54 1.02 -1.75 3.55
N MET A 55 0.94 -2.68 4.50
CA MET A 55 1.98 -3.68 4.78
C MET A 55 2.52 -4.45 3.54
N PRO A 56 1.70 -4.89 2.56
CA PRO A 56 2.19 -5.62 1.40
C PRO A 56 2.98 -4.77 0.38
N VAL A 57 3.07 -3.45 0.57
CA VAL A 57 3.88 -2.58 -0.29
C VAL A 57 5.37 -2.98 -0.24
N LEU A 58 5.89 -3.32 0.93
CA LEU A 58 7.27 -3.80 1.11
C LEU A 58 7.57 -5.10 0.35
N PRO A 59 6.84 -6.21 0.57
CA PRO A 59 7.07 -7.43 -0.21
C PRO A 59 6.74 -7.23 -1.69
N GLY A 60 5.77 -6.37 -2.04
CA GLY A 60 5.49 -6.02 -3.43
C GLY A 60 6.67 -5.37 -4.15
N ILE A 61 7.39 -4.46 -3.47
CA ILE A 61 8.63 -3.87 -4.00
C ILE A 61 9.72 -4.93 -4.14
N VAL A 62 9.92 -5.77 -3.12
CA VAL A 62 10.94 -6.83 -3.15
C VAL A 62 10.68 -7.79 -4.31
N ILE A 63 9.44 -8.27 -4.47
CA ILE A 63 9.05 -9.14 -5.59
C ILE A 63 9.22 -8.41 -6.92
N GLY A 64 8.81 -7.14 -7.02
CA GLY A 64 8.97 -6.34 -8.23
C GLY A 64 10.43 -6.20 -8.65
N VAL A 65 11.34 -5.96 -7.69
CA VAL A 65 12.78 -5.89 -7.94
C VAL A 65 13.34 -7.24 -8.36
N ILE A 66 12.92 -8.34 -7.71
CA ILE A 66 13.33 -9.69 -8.08
C ILE A 66 12.88 -10.01 -9.51
N VAL A 67 11.62 -9.77 -9.86
CA VAL A 67 11.09 -10.01 -11.22
C VAL A 67 11.86 -9.18 -12.25
N LEU A 68 12.11 -7.90 -11.96
CA LEU A 68 12.89 -7.03 -12.85
C LEU A 68 14.35 -7.48 -13.00
N ALA A 69 14.92 -8.14 -11.99
CA ALA A 69 16.29 -8.65 -12.05
C ALA A 69 16.41 -9.98 -12.81
N ILE A 70 15.32 -10.73 -12.96
CA ILE A 70 15.30 -12.04 -13.66
C ILE A 70 14.90 -11.87 -15.15
N CYS A 71 14.13 -10.83 -15.47
CA CYS A 71 13.79 -10.44 -16.85
C CYS A 71 14.90 -9.59 -17.48
#